data_AF-A0A7I0Y8U2-F1
#
_entry.id   AF-A0A7I0Y8U2-F1
#
_cell.length_a   1.000
_cell.length_b   1.000
_cell.length_c   1.000
_cell.angle_alpha   90.00
_cell.angle_beta   90.00
_cell.angle_gamma   90.00
#
_symmetry.space_group_name_H-M   'P 1'
#
loop_
_entity.id
_entity.type
_entity.pdbx_description
1 polymer ?
#
loop_
_entity_poly.entity_id
_entity_poly.type
_entity_poly.pdbx_seq_one_letter_code
_entity_poly.pdbx_strand_id
1 'polypeptide(L)'
;MAYPQGGRPPKHGKEFRFAKPETWGEPDAATVQVTDRNGTARSMPWDRIHPRLTTRSAWIDHTGELPIIEGTPIRLQADRLPAGGDPLPLWSSATGLNIEDVDARWQAFLRRFDLEHTFRLMKQTLRWTPPKLRTPTPASAGPG
;
A
#
# COMPACT_ATOMS: atom_id res chain seq x y z
N MET A 1 -27.44 -2.99 28.64
CA MET A 1 -26.88 -4.36 28.57
C MET A 1 -25.60 -4.38 29.37
N ALA A 2 -25.55 -5.16 30.45
CA ALA A 2 -24.41 -5.27 31.34
C ALA A 2 -23.39 -6.28 30.79
N TYR A 3 -22.11 -5.91 30.73
CA TYR A 3 -21.02 -6.84 30.43
C TYR A 3 -20.69 -7.66 31.67
N PRO A 4 -20.45 -8.99 31.58
CA PRO A 4 -19.94 -9.75 32.71
C PRO A 4 -18.55 -9.25 33.11
N GLN A 5 -18.35 -9.04 34.41
CA GLN A 5 -17.05 -8.71 35.00
C GLN A 5 -16.12 -9.92 34.97
N GLY A 6 -14.91 -9.73 34.43
CA GLY A 6 -13.74 -10.52 34.84
C GLY A 6 -13.05 -11.35 33.76
N GLY A 7 -12.28 -10.71 32.89
CA GLY A 7 -11.28 -11.35 32.03
C GLY A 7 -10.35 -10.31 31.39
N ARG A 8 -9.08 -10.65 31.13
CA ARG A 8 -8.19 -9.77 30.35
C ARG A 8 -8.84 -9.54 28.98
N PRO A 9 -9.03 -8.28 28.53
CA PRO A 9 -9.57 -8.01 27.21
C PRO A 9 -8.79 -8.75 26.13
N PRO A 10 -9.46 -9.27 25.08
CA PRO A 10 -8.77 -9.96 24.01
C PRO A 10 -7.76 -9.03 23.34
N LYS A 11 -6.54 -9.52 23.11
CA LYS A 11 -5.46 -8.74 22.47
C LYS A 11 -5.83 -8.28 21.05
N HIS A 12 -6.65 -9.06 20.34
CA HIS A 12 -7.08 -8.77 18.98
C HIS A 12 -8.60 -8.58 18.95
N GLY A 13 -9.04 -7.56 18.22
CA GLY A 13 -10.45 -7.32 17.93
C GLY A 13 -11.03 -8.32 16.93
N LYS A 14 -12.22 -8.00 16.42
CA LYS A 14 -12.86 -8.77 15.34
C LYS A 14 -11.97 -8.79 14.11
N GLU A 15 -12.06 -9.87 13.35
CA GLU A 15 -11.32 -10.01 12.11
C GLU A 15 -11.85 -9.03 11.05
N PHE A 16 -10.93 -8.43 10.29
CA PHE A 16 -11.21 -7.59 9.13
C PHE A 16 -10.58 -8.23 7.88
N ARG A 17 -11.38 -8.47 6.84
CA ARG A 17 -10.91 -9.02 5.55
C ARG A 17 -11.57 -8.32 4.38
N PHE A 18 -10.79 -7.66 3.53
CA PHE A 18 -11.32 -7.02 2.31
C PHE A 18 -12.05 -7.96 1.35
N ALA A 19 -11.78 -9.27 1.38
CA ALA A 19 -12.51 -10.24 0.58
C ALA A 19 -13.88 -10.64 1.15
N LYS A 20 -14.22 -10.20 2.37
CA LYS A 20 -15.44 -10.56 3.11
C LYS A 20 -16.14 -9.30 3.65
N PRO A 21 -17.06 -8.68 2.89
CA PRO A 21 -17.76 -7.45 3.27
C PRO A 21 -18.39 -7.48 4.66
N GLU A 22 -18.90 -8.63 5.08
CA GLU A 22 -19.49 -8.85 6.39
C GLU A 22 -18.52 -8.66 7.58
N THR A 23 -17.21 -8.59 7.31
CA THR A 23 -16.17 -8.40 8.33
C THR A 23 -15.74 -6.96 8.53
N TRP A 24 -16.17 -6.02 7.68
CA TRP A 24 -15.61 -4.67 7.67
C TRP A 24 -16.11 -3.82 8.84
N GLY A 25 -17.37 -4.01 9.25
CA GLY A 25 -18.06 -3.02 10.07
C GLY A 25 -18.29 -1.70 9.32
N GLU A 26 -18.78 -0.69 10.03
CA GLU A 26 -18.92 0.66 9.46
C GLU A 26 -17.54 1.30 9.28
N PRO A 27 -17.26 1.95 8.14
CA PRO A 27 -16.05 2.74 7.98
C PRO A 27 -16.11 4.01 8.84
N ASP A 28 -14.96 4.49 9.29
CA ASP A 28 -14.89 5.72 10.11
C ASP A 28 -15.26 6.97 9.31
N ALA A 29 -15.09 6.92 7.99
CA ALA A 29 -15.53 7.95 7.06
C ALA A 29 -15.88 7.34 5.70
N ALA A 30 -16.56 8.11 4.86
CA ALA A 30 -16.67 7.80 3.44
C ALA A 30 -16.62 9.09 2.62
N THR A 31 -15.64 9.20 1.71
CA THR A 31 -15.57 10.31 0.76
C THR A 31 -16.04 9.88 -0.61
N VAL A 32 -16.57 10.84 -1.37
CA VAL A 32 -16.80 10.70 -2.80
C VAL A 32 -16.15 11.90 -3.49
N GLN A 33 -15.27 11.64 -4.45
CA GLN A 33 -14.67 12.65 -5.30
C GLN A 33 -14.89 12.30 -6.77
N VAL A 34 -15.21 13.30 -7.58
CA VAL A 34 -15.30 13.14 -9.03
C VAL A 34 -14.00 13.64 -9.65
N THR A 35 -13.37 12.81 -10.48
CA THR A 35 -12.13 13.16 -11.17
C THR A 35 -12.20 12.79 -12.64
N ASP A 36 -11.53 13.56 -13.50
CA ASP A 36 -11.48 13.28 -14.93
C ASP A 36 -10.83 11.92 -15.24
N ARG A 37 -9.81 11.54 -14.44
CA ARG A 37 -9.02 10.33 -14.68
C ARG A 37 -9.75 9.07 -14.20
N ASN A 38 -10.37 9.11 -13.03
CA ASN A 38 -10.91 7.94 -12.35
C ASN A 38 -12.44 7.89 -12.28
N GLY A 39 -13.13 8.91 -12.78
CA GLY A 39 -14.56 9.08 -12.59
C GLY A 39 -14.88 9.34 -11.13
N THR A 40 -16.00 8.78 -10.66
CA THR A 40 -16.39 8.81 -9.25
C THR A 40 -15.50 7.87 -8.46
N ALA A 41 -14.73 8.42 -7.52
CA ALA A 41 -13.90 7.69 -6.58
C ALA A 41 -14.52 7.76 -5.18
N ARG A 42 -14.81 6.60 -4.59
CA ARG A 42 -15.28 6.48 -3.20
C ARG A 42 -14.16 5.89 -2.33
N SER A 43 -13.79 6.59 -1.26
CA SER A 43 -12.83 6.08 -0.29
C SER A 43 -13.50 5.78 1.04
N MET A 44 -13.09 4.68 1.69
CA MET A 44 -13.60 4.23 2.99
C MET A 44 -12.41 3.77 3.84
N PRO A 45 -12.00 4.54 4.87
CA PRO A 45 -11.03 4.12 5.87
C PRO A 45 -11.68 3.35 7.04
N TRP A 46 -10.89 2.45 7.65
CA TRP A 46 -11.13 1.92 8.99
C TRP A 46 -9.87 2.17 9.82
N ASP A 47 -9.95 2.98 10.86
CA ASP A 47 -8.83 3.37 11.72
C ASP A 47 -8.49 2.25 12.72
N ARG A 48 -7.24 2.25 13.17
CA ARG A 48 -6.73 1.34 14.22
C ARG A 48 -6.98 -0.15 13.97
N ILE A 49 -6.94 -0.58 12.71
CA ILE A 49 -6.84 -2.00 12.36
C ILE A 49 -5.38 -2.43 12.49
N HIS A 50 -5.12 -3.69 12.85
CA HIS A 50 -3.76 -4.25 12.87
C HIS A 50 -3.72 -5.65 12.25
N PRO A 51 -2.62 -6.03 11.56
CA PRO A 51 -2.39 -7.41 11.19
C PRO A 51 -2.07 -8.24 12.45
N ARG A 52 -2.51 -9.50 12.45
CA ARG A 52 -2.02 -10.46 13.44
C ARG A 52 -0.62 -10.92 13.04
N LEU A 53 0.39 -10.36 13.69
CA LEU A 53 1.78 -10.73 13.46
C LEU A 53 2.06 -12.16 13.97
N THR A 54 3.01 -12.80 13.30
CA THR A 54 3.55 -14.12 13.66
C THR A 54 5.07 -14.05 13.58
N THR A 55 5.78 -14.88 14.34
CA THR A 55 7.26 -14.97 14.36
C THR A 55 7.81 -15.55 13.06
N ARG A 56 7.76 -14.74 11.99
CA ARG A 56 8.21 -15.06 10.63
C ARG A 56 8.72 -13.80 9.93
N SER A 57 9.46 -13.97 8.84
CA SER A 57 9.98 -12.86 8.03
C SER A 57 10.76 -11.86 8.90
N ALA A 58 10.37 -10.59 8.94
CA ALA A 58 11.01 -9.56 9.77
C ALA A 58 10.95 -9.82 11.28
N TRP A 59 10.16 -10.79 11.74
CA TRP A 59 9.97 -11.12 13.16
C TRP A 59 10.57 -12.48 13.55
N ILE A 60 11.39 -13.11 12.70
CA ILE A 60 11.87 -14.48 12.94
C ILE A 60 12.75 -14.61 14.18
N ASP A 61 13.58 -13.60 14.46
CA ASP A 61 14.48 -13.56 15.62
C ASP A 61 13.91 -12.72 16.77
N HIS A 62 12.64 -12.28 16.67
CA HIS A 62 12.02 -11.46 17.70
C HIS A 62 11.76 -12.28 18.97
N THR A 63 12.36 -11.85 20.08
CA THR A 63 12.15 -12.48 21.39
C THR A 63 11.09 -11.70 22.17
N GLY A 64 10.13 -12.43 22.75
CA GLY A 64 9.05 -11.84 23.55
C GLY A 64 7.76 -11.58 22.77
N GLU A 65 6.91 -10.71 23.34
CA GLU A 65 5.58 -10.44 22.79
C GLU A 65 5.67 -9.63 21.49
N LEU A 66 4.95 -10.07 20.45
CA LEU A 66 4.87 -9.33 19.19
C LEU A 66 4.05 -8.05 19.38
N PRO A 67 4.51 -6.91 18.82
CA PRO A 67 3.82 -5.65 18.96
C PRO A 67 2.48 -5.63 18.21
N ILE A 68 1.60 -4.72 18.62
CA ILE A 68 0.45 -4.33 17.82
C ILE A 68 0.89 -3.14 16.96
N ILE A 69 0.79 -3.29 15.65
CA ILE A 69 1.08 -2.23 14.68
C ILE A 69 -0.25 -1.82 14.06
N GLU A 70 -0.87 -0.82 14.67
CA GLU A 70 -2.10 -0.23 14.16
C GLU A 70 -1.85 0.54 12.85
N GLY A 71 -2.89 0.63 12.04
CA GLY A 71 -2.91 1.41 10.82
C GLY A 71 -4.33 1.57 10.30
N THR A 72 -4.43 2.33 9.21
CA THR A 72 -5.68 2.65 8.54
C THR A 72 -5.72 1.96 7.17
N PRO A 73 -6.36 0.79 7.05
CA PRO A 73 -6.79 0.24 5.77
C PRO A 73 -7.80 1.16 5.09
N ILE A 74 -7.59 1.44 3.81
CA ILE A 74 -8.44 2.29 2.99
C ILE A 74 -8.90 1.49 1.77
N ARG A 75 -10.21 1.28 1.66
CA ARG A 75 -10.82 0.74 0.44
C ARG A 75 -11.12 1.88 -0.51
N LEU A 76 -10.63 1.75 -1.75
CA LEU A 76 -10.95 2.64 -2.84
C LEU A 76 -11.87 1.91 -3.83
N GLN A 77 -12.94 2.56 -4.25
CA GLN A 77 -13.72 2.19 -5.43
C GLN A 77 -13.62 3.34 -6.42
N ALA A 78 -13.45 3.04 -7.70
CA ALA A 78 -13.41 4.05 -8.75
C ALA A 78 -14.12 3.51 -9.99
N ASP A 79 -14.84 4.38 -10.71
CA ASP A 79 -15.52 4.00 -11.96
C ASP A 79 -14.51 3.52 -13.03
N ARG A 80 -13.30 4.09 -13.02
CA ARG A 80 -12.26 3.74 -13.98
C ARG A 80 -10.87 3.75 -13.35
N LEU A 81 -10.10 2.72 -13.66
CA LEU A 81 -8.65 2.70 -13.48
C LEU A 81 -7.93 2.74 -14.83
N PRO A 82 -6.90 3.60 -15.01
CA PRO A 82 -6.12 3.65 -16.25
C PRO A 82 -5.48 2.31 -16.64
N ALA A 83 -5.13 1.48 -15.65
CA ALA A 83 -4.55 0.15 -15.87
C ALA A 83 -5.60 -0.98 -15.96
N GLY A 84 -6.90 -0.67 -15.84
CA GLY A 84 -7.97 -1.65 -15.69
C GLY A 84 -8.01 -2.33 -14.31
N GLY A 85 -9.04 -3.14 -14.10
CA GLY A 85 -9.27 -3.89 -12.85
C GLY A 85 -9.85 -3.06 -11.71
N ASP A 86 -9.96 -3.70 -10.53
CA ASP A 86 -10.44 -3.07 -9.30
C ASP A 86 -9.29 -2.45 -8.50
N PRO A 87 -9.51 -1.34 -7.78
CA PRO A 87 -8.49 -0.78 -6.92
C PRO A 87 -8.16 -1.76 -5.80
N LEU A 88 -6.88 -2.11 -5.68
CA LEU A 88 -6.40 -2.83 -4.49
C LEU A 88 -6.56 -1.94 -3.26
N PRO A 89 -6.89 -2.53 -2.09
CA PRO A 89 -6.92 -1.78 -0.85
C PRO A 89 -5.55 -1.21 -0.51
N LEU A 90 -5.54 -0.01 0.06
CA LEU A 90 -4.35 0.67 0.57
C LEU A 90 -4.21 0.40 2.07
N TRP A 91 -2.97 0.31 2.55
CA TRP A 91 -2.65 0.36 3.97
C TRP A 91 -1.86 1.64 4.28
N SER A 92 -2.29 2.40 5.30
CA SER A 92 -1.46 3.44 5.91
C SER A 92 -1.06 3.01 7.32
N SER A 93 0.21 3.18 7.68
CA SER A 93 0.69 2.96 9.05
C SER A 93 0.30 4.08 10.03
N ALA A 94 -0.27 5.17 9.52
CA ALA A 94 -0.80 6.25 10.35
C ALA A 94 -2.23 5.91 10.80
N THR A 95 -2.56 6.34 12.02
CA THR A 95 -3.90 6.30 12.60
C THR A 95 -4.43 7.71 12.79
N GLY A 96 -5.73 7.88 13.01
CA GLY A 96 -6.36 9.18 13.21
C GLY A 96 -6.26 10.10 12.00
N LEU A 97 -6.29 9.53 10.79
CA LEU A 97 -6.28 10.31 9.55
C LEU A 97 -7.56 11.13 9.41
N ASN A 98 -7.43 12.40 9.07
CA ASN A 98 -8.58 13.18 8.61
C ASN A 98 -8.94 12.81 7.16
N ILE A 99 -10.00 13.45 6.66
CA ILE A 99 -10.58 13.10 5.38
C ILE A 99 -9.68 13.54 4.21
N GLU A 100 -9.00 14.68 4.36
CA GLU A 100 -8.03 15.21 3.41
C GLU A 100 -6.79 14.30 3.29
N ASP A 101 -6.35 13.76 4.43
CA ASP A 101 -5.25 12.80 4.54
C ASP A 101 -5.56 11.49 3.81
N VAL A 102 -6.78 10.97 3.98
CA VAL A 102 -7.25 9.77 3.28
C VAL A 102 -7.28 10.04 1.78
N ASP A 103 -7.79 11.21 1.39
CA ASP A 103 -7.92 11.57 -0.02
C ASP A 103 -6.57 11.73 -0.72
N ALA A 104 -5.61 12.40 -0.08
CA ALA A 104 -4.25 12.55 -0.59
C ALA A 104 -3.57 11.18 -0.83
N ARG A 105 -3.78 10.22 0.07
CA ARG A 105 -3.15 8.89 0.01
C ARG A 105 -3.67 8.06 -1.16
N TRP A 106 -4.99 8.02 -1.39
CA TRP A 106 -5.51 7.24 -2.53
C TRP A 106 -5.14 7.91 -3.86
N GLN A 107 -5.13 9.24 -3.93
CA GLN A 107 -4.68 9.96 -5.12
C GLN A 107 -3.22 9.63 -5.43
N ALA A 108 -2.32 9.72 -4.44
CA ALA A 108 -0.92 9.34 -4.59
C ALA A 108 -0.78 7.87 -5.01
N PHE A 109 -1.57 6.96 -4.41
CA PHE A 109 -1.55 5.54 -4.74
C PHE A 109 -1.90 5.27 -6.21
N LEU A 110 -2.87 5.99 -6.78
CA LEU A 110 -3.22 5.84 -8.20
C LEU A 110 -2.19 6.46 -9.15
N ARG A 111 -1.43 7.47 -8.71
CA ARG A 111 -0.35 8.08 -9.49
C ARG A 111 0.97 7.31 -9.43
N ARG A 112 1.09 6.28 -8.58
CA ARG A 112 2.35 5.51 -8.44
C ARG A 112 2.86 4.92 -9.77
N PHE A 113 1.93 4.58 -10.67
CA PHE A 113 2.29 4.07 -11.99
C PHE A 113 2.88 5.16 -12.89
N ASP A 114 2.54 6.43 -12.70
CA ASP A 114 3.09 7.52 -13.54
C ASP A 114 4.62 7.60 -13.41
N LEU A 115 5.16 7.36 -12.20
CA LEU A 115 6.60 7.26 -11.98
C LEU A 115 7.22 6.08 -12.72
N GLU A 116 6.60 4.90 -12.66
CA GLU A 116 7.08 3.70 -13.37
C GLU A 116 7.09 3.93 -14.89
N HIS A 117 6.02 4.50 -15.44
CA HIS A 117 5.93 4.85 -16.86
C HIS A 117 6.99 5.89 -17.26
N THR A 118 7.26 6.87 -16.39
CA THR A 118 8.30 7.88 -16.62
C THR A 118 9.68 7.25 -16.67
N PHE A 119 10.01 6.39 -15.70
CA PHE A 119 11.28 5.64 -15.71
C PHE A 119 11.38 4.70 -16.91
N ARG A 120 10.27 4.08 -17.34
CA ARG A 120 10.22 3.23 -18.53
C ARG A 120 10.51 4.04 -19.78
N LEU A 121 9.87 5.19 -19.97
CA LEU A 121 10.10 6.11 -21.08
C LEU A 121 11.59 6.51 -21.16
N MET A 122 12.16 6.98 -20.05
CA MET A 122 13.56 7.42 -20.00
C MET A 122 14.53 6.29 -20.38
N LYS A 123 14.36 5.09 -19.80
CA LYS A 123 15.31 3.99 -19.99
C LYS A 123 15.12 3.25 -21.31
N GLN A 124 13.88 2.99 -21.72
CA GLN A 124 13.58 2.10 -22.84
C GLN A 124 13.37 2.85 -24.15
N THR A 125 12.58 3.93 -24.12
CA THR A 125 12.26 4.72 -25.32
C THR A 125 13.36 5.71 -25.65
N LEU A 126 13.75 6.54 -24.67
CA LEU A 126 14.81 7.54 -24.85
C LEU A 126 16.22 6.95 -24.72
N ARG A 127 16.34 5.71 -24.24
CA ARG A 127 17.60 5.01 -24.01
C ARG A 127 18.60 5.81 -23.18
N TRP A 128 18.12 6.63 -22.24
CA TRP A 128 18.93 7.39 -21.28
C TRP A 128 19.48 6.51 -20.15
N THR A 129 19.93 5.32 -20.52
CA THR A 129 20.63 4.40 -19.63
C THR A 129 22.12 4.56 -19.93
N PRO A 130 23.00 4.77 -18.93
CA PRO A 130 24.43 4.92 -19.17
C PRO A 130 24.97 3.73 -19.98
N PRO A 131 25.64 3.95 -21.13
CA PRO A 131 26.25 2.86 -21.87
C PRO A 131 27.36 2.23 -21.04
N LYS A 132 27.44 0.89 -21.04
CA LYS A 132 28.63 0.18 -20.53
C LYS A 132 29.75 0.32 -21.55
N LEU A 133 30.52 1.40 -21.43
CA LEU A 133 31.72 1.59 -22.24
C LEU A 133 32.72 0.48 -21.87
N ARG A 134 33.09 -0.33 -22.87
CA ARG A 134 34.20 -1.27 -22.73
C ARG A 134 35.46 -0.53 -23.14
N THR A 135 36.44 -0.45 -22.25
CA THR A 135 37.80 -0.05 -22.63
C THR A 135 38.40 -1.18 -23.46
N PRO A 136 38.82 -0.96 -24.72
CA PRO A 136 39.54 -1.98 -25.46
C PRO A 136 40.88 -2.24 -24.76
N THR A 137 41.12 -3.48 -24.34
CA THR A 137 42.46 -3.92 -23.94
C THR A 137 43.36 -3.83 -25.18
N PRO A 138 44.49 -3.10 -25.14
CA PRO A 138 45.43 -3.12 -26.26
C PRO A 138 45.91 -4.55 -26.46
N ALA A 139 45.79 -5.06 -27.69
CA ALA A 139 46.41 -6.32 -28.05
C ALA A 139 47.92 -6.16 -27.84
N SER A 140 48.49 -6.93 -26.91
CA SER A 140 49.93 -7.01 -26.74
C SER A 140 50.54 -7.55 -28.04
N ALA A 141 51.30 -6.72 -28.74
CA ALA A 141 52.18 -7.20 -29.79
C ALA A 141 53.19 -8.17 -29.15
N GLY A 142 53.12 -9.44 -29.53
CA GLY A 142 54.12 -10.43 -29.12
C GLY A 142 55.50 -10.09 -29.70
N PRO A 143 56.59 -10.36 -28.99
CA PRO A 143 57.94 -10.15 -29.53
C PRO A 143 58.22 -11.12 -30.68
N GLY A 144 58.81 -10.60 -31.76
CA GLY A 144 59.38 -11.39 -32.86
C GLY A 144 60.76 -11.95 -32.54
#